data_AF-A0A0B7MQ43-F1
#
_entry.id   AF-A0A0B7MQ43-F1
#
_cell.length_a   1.000
_cell.length_b   1.000
_cell.length_c   1.000
_cell.angle_alpha   90.00
_cell.angle_beta   90.00
_cell.angle_gamma   90.00
#
_symmetry.space_group_name_H-M   'P 1'
#
loop_
_entity.id
_entity.type
_entity.pdbx_description
1 polymer ?
#
loop_
_entity_poly.entity_id
_entity_poly.type
_entity_poly.pdbx_seq_one_letter_code
_entity_poly.pdbx_strand_id
1 'polypeptide(L)' 'MESELIATLDSLANKEGVKGVLVADEKGFCLGVRGIAKPGTAAFITSIANTARNLDNIQEDKAECPTINIEFENK' A
#
# COMPACT_ATOMS: atom_id res chain seq x y z
N MET A 1 -0.62 6.58 -19.11
CA MET A 1 -0.04 5.72 -18.05
C MET A 1 -0.15 6.38 -16.67
N GLU A 2 0.23 7.64 -16.49
CA GLU A 2 0.08 8.35 -15.20
C GLU A 2 -1.39 8.75 -14.91
N SER A 3 -2.15 9.08 -15.95
CA SER A 3 -3.59 9.39 -15.87
C SER A 3 -4.44 8.27 -15.28
N GLU A 4 -4.12 7.02 -15.61
CA GLU A 4 -4.86 5.83 -15.18
C GLU A 4 -4.57 5.53 -13.71
N LEU A 5 -3.32 5.70 -13.28
CA LEU A 5 -2.93 5.62 -11.87
C LEU A 5 -3.64 6.70 -11.05
N ILE A 6 -3.63 7.94 -11.53
CA ILE A 6 -4.32 9.08 -10.91
C ILE A 6 -5.81 8.78 -10.75
N ALA A 7 -6.49 8.36 -11.82
CA ALA A 7 -7.92 8.04 -11.79
C ALA A 7 -8.24 6.89 -10.83
N THR A 8 -7.36 5.89 -10.75
CA THR A 8 -7.50 4.76 -9.80
C THR A 8 -7.36 5.23 -8.36
N LEU A 9 -6.37 6.06 -8.05
CA LEU A 9 -6.17 6.63 -6.73
C LEU A 9 -7.36 7.51 -6.30
N ASP A 10 -7.88 8.32 -7.22
CA ASP A 10 -9.08 9.14 -6.98
C ASP A 10 -10.31 8.28 -6.72
N SER A 11 -10.51 7.23 -7.51
CA SER A 11 -11.61 6.27 -7.33
C SER A 11 -11.55 5.57 -5.96
N LEU A 12 -10.37 5.11 -5.53
CA LEU A 12 -10.18 4.47 -4.23
C LEU A 12 -10.37 5.43 -3.07
N ALA A 13 -9.83 6.65 -3.17
CA ALA A 13 -9.94 7.65 -2.11
C ALA A 13 -11.38 8.14 -1.88
N ASN A 14 -12.25 8.04 -2.90
CA ASN A 14 -13.66 8.41 -2.80
C ASN A 14 -14.58 7.28 -2.29
N LYS A 15 -14.06 6.07 -2.04
CA LYS A 15 -14.85 4.99 -1.46
C LYS A 15 -15.18 5.29 0.00
N GLU A 16 -16.41 4.97 0.41
CA GLU A 16 -16.85 5.12 1.80
C GLU A 16 -15.91 4.36 2.76
N GLY A 17 -15.55 5.00 3.88
CA GLY A 17 -14.62 4.44 4.86
C GLY A 17 -13.13 4.66 4.55
N VAL A 18 -12.75 4.99 3.31
CA VAL A 18 -11.36 5.27 2.94
C VAL A 18 -10.98 6.70 3.31
N LYS A 19 -9.91 6.87 4.08
CA LYS A 19 -9.39 8.21 4.47
C LYS A 19 -8.17 8.64 3.67
N GLY A 20 -7.43 7.69 3.11
CA GLY A 20 -6.26 7.94 2.30
C GLY A 20 -5.74 6.68 1.66
N VAL A 21 -5.00 6.84 0.57
CA VAL A 21 -4.41 5.76 -0.23
C VAL A 21 -3.02 6.19 -0.63
N LEU A 22 -2.08 5.26 -0.61
CA LEU A 22 -0.70 5.46 -1.06
C LEU A 22 -0.26 4.24 -1.85
N VAL A 23 0.47 4.48 -2.95
CA VAL A 23 1.12 3.44 -3.74
C VAL A 23 2.62 3.69 -3.72
N ALA A 24 3.38 2.65 -3.42
CA ALA A 24 4.83 2.64 -3.43
C ALA A 24 5.34 1.50 -4.31
N ASP A 25 6.56 1.65 -4.84
CA ASP A 25 7.25 0.55 -5.49
C ASP A 25 7.96 -0.39 -4.49
N GLU A 26 8.60 -1.44 -5.00
CA GLU A 26 9.32 -2.44 -4.21
C GLU A 26 10.53 -1.87 -3.46
N LYS A 27 11.01 -0.68 -3.84
CA LYS A 27 12.13 0.03 -3.21
C LYS A 27 11.67 1.09 -2.21
N GLY A 28 10.36 1.30 -2.06
CA GLY A 28 9.79 2.27 -1.13
C GLY A 28 9.67 3.68 -1.68
N PHE A 29 9.80 3.88 -3.00
CA PHE A 29 9.51 5.17 -3.61
C PHE A 29 8.00 5.38 -3.74
N CYS A 30 7.52 6.53 -3.29
CA CYS A 30 6.11 6.90 -3.42
C CYS A 30 5.78 7.21 -4.88
N LEU A 31 4.85 6.44 -5.46
CA LEU A 31 4.36 6.63 -6.83
C LEU A 31 3.09 7.49 -6.87
N GLY A 32 2.32 7.53 -5.79
CA GLY A 32 1.12 8.35 -5.71
C GLY A 32 0.40 8.26 -4.38
N VAL A 33 -0.37 9.30 -4.06
CA VAL A 33 -1.02 9.47 -2.75
C VAL A 33 -2.31 10.29 -2.87
N ARG A 34 -3.30 9.95 -2.04
CA ARG A 34 -4.56 10.70 -1.83
C ARG A 34 -5.00 10.70 -0.37
N GLY A 35 -5.80 11.69 -0.01
CA GLY A 35 -6.39 11.82 1.33
C GLY A 35 -5.33 12.06 2.41
N ILE A 36 -5.48 11.42 3.56
CA ILE A 36 -4.60 11.64 4.74
C ILE A 36 -3.26 10.89 4.67
N ALA A 37 -3.07 10.01 3.68
CA ALA A 37 -1.83 9.25 3.56
C ALA A 37 -0.66 10.19 3.26
N LYS A 38 0.51 9.94 3.85
CA LYS A 38 1.67 10.82 3.73
C LYS A 38 2.71 10.18 2.81
N PRO A 39 3.22 10.88 1.77
CA PRO A 39 4.22 10.30 0.86
C PRO A 39 5.46 9.77 1.60
N GLY A 40 5.87 10.44 2.69
CA GLY A 40 7.01 10.03 3.50
C GLY A 40 6.86 8.69 4.24
N THR A 41 5.68 8.07 4.27
CA THR A 41 5.48 6.74 4.88
C THR A 41 5.71 5.59 3.90
N ALA A 42 5.95 5.86 2.62
CA ALA A 42 6.10 4.84 1.58
C ALA A 42 7.17 3.80 1.93
N ALA A 43 8.37 4.23 2.30
CA ALA A 43 9.46 3.34 2.66
C ALA A 43 9.14 2.44 3.88
N PHE A 44 8.38 2.96 4.84
CA PHE A 44 7.96 2.19 6.02
C PHE A 44 6.89 1.14 5.68
N ILE A 45 5.93 1.49 4.83
CA ILE A 45 4.91 0.53 4.36
C ILE A 45 5.56 -0.59 3.55
N THR A 46 6.48 -0.24 2.64
CA THR A 46 7.23 -1.22 1.83
C THR A 46 8.11 -2.12 2.67
N SER A 47 8.75 -1.61 3.73
CA SER A 47 9.57 -2.48 4.61
C SER A 47 8.72 -3.53 5.32
N ILE A 48 7.55 -3.15 5.84
CA ILE A 48 6.59 -4.09 6.45
C ILE A 48 6.13 -5.14 5.43
N ALA A 49 5.78 -4.71 4.21
CA ALA A 49 5.37 -5.62 3.13
C ALA A 49 6.46 -6.62 2.76
N ASN A 50 7.71 -6.16 2.61
CA ASN A 50 8.85 -7.02 2.30
C ASN A 50 9.16 -8.01 3.43
N THR A 51 9.07 -7.56 4.68
CA THR A 51 9.24 -8.46 5.83
C THR A 51 8.15 -9.52 5.87
N ALA A 52 6.88 -9.15 5.67
CA ALA A 52 5.78 -10.11 5.65
C ALA A 52 5.92 -11.13 4.52
N ARG A 53 6.34 -10.70 3.33
CA ARG A 53 6.62 -11.61 2.21
C ARG A 53 7.71 -12.63 2.54
N ASN A 54 8.72 -12.26 3.32
CA ASN A 54 9.79 -13.17 3.74
C ASN A 54 9.36 -14.14 4.85
N LEU A 55 8.23 -13.91 5.53
CA LEU A 55 7.69 -14.87 6.50
C LEU A 55 7.02 -16.06 5.82
N ASP A 56 6.59 -15.88 4.57
CA ASP A 56 5.90 -16.89 3.80
C ASP A 56 6.93 -17.78 3.10
N ASN A 57 7.17 -18.98 3.65
CA ASN A 57 8.05 -19.99 3.04
C ASN A 57 7.38 -20.71 1.84
N ILE A 58 6.31 -20.16 1.29
CA ILE A 58 5.48 -20.82 0.29
C ILE A 58 6.12 -20.67 -1.10
N GLN A 59 6.31 -21.84 -1.72
CA GLN A 59 6.95 -22.07 -3.01
C GLN A 59 6.33 -21.24 -4.15
N GLU A 60 7.19 -20.92 -5.12
CA GLU A 60 7.06 -20.01 -6.27
C GLU A 60 5.82 -20.21 -7.18
N ASP A 61 4.96 -21.20 -6.94
CA ASP A 61 3.98 -21.65 -7.92
C ASP A 61 2.59 -20.98 -7.82
N LYS A 62 2.26 -20.30 -6.71
CA LYS A 62 1.06 -19.44 -6.61
C LYS A 62 1.33 -18.23 -5.71
N ALA A 63 1.54 -17.09 -6.35
CA ALA A 63 1.85 -15.80 -5.75
C ALA A 63 0.68 -15.22 -4.93
N GLU A 64 0.36 -15.80 -3.78
CA GLU A 64 -0.45 -15.14 -2.77
C GLU A 64 0.47 -14.18 -1.99
N CYS A 65 0.38 -12.87 -2.29
CA CYS A 65 1.02 -11.86 -1.46
C CYS A 65 0.22 -11.70 -0.15
N PRO A 66 0.87 -11.67 1.02
CA PRO A 66 0.17 -11.50 2.29
C PRO A 66 -0.53 -10.14 2.35
N THR A 67 -1.75 -10.12 2.88
CA THR A 67 -2.45 -8.88 3.23
C THR A 67 -2.12 -8.50 4.67
N ILE A 68 -1.70 -7.25 4.90
CA ILE A 68 -1.24 -6.76 6.20
C ILE A 68 -2.25 -5.76 6.74
N ASN A 69 -2.84 -6.07 7.89
CA ASN A 69 -3.76 -5.18 8.60
C ASN A 69 -3.07 -4.66 9.86
N ILE A 70 -3.06 -3.34 10.04
CA ILE A 70 -2.54 -2.67 11.24
C ILE A 70 -3.71 -1.99 11.92
N GLU A 71 -4.11 -2.53 13.06
CA GLU A 71 -5.15 -1.94 13.90
C GLU A 71 -4.50 -1.13 15.02
N PHE A 72 -4.96 0.10 15.18
CA PHE A 72 -4.56 0.97 16.28
C PHE A 72 -5.82 1.66 16.81
N GLU A 73 -5.93 1.79 18.13
CA GLU A 73 -6.96 2.61 18.73
C GLU A 73 -6.64 4.08 18.43
N ASN A 74 -7.24 4.60 17.35
CA ASN A 74 -7.22 6.03 16.97
C ASN A 74 -7.90 6.87 18.08
N LYS A 75 -7.27 6.96 19.25
CA LYS A 75 -7.67 7.85 20.34
C LYS A 75 -7.52 9.30 19.92
#